data_AF-A0A3A9ZQZ9-F1
#
_entry.id   AF-A0A3A9ZQZ9-F1
#
_cell.length_a   1.000
_cell.length_b   1.000
_cell.length_c   1.000
_cell.angle_alpha   90.00
_cell.angle_beta   90.00
_cell.angle_gamma   90.00
#
_symmetry.space_group_name_H-M   'P 1'
#
loop_
_entity.id
_entity.type
_entity.pdbx_description
1 polymer ?
#
loop_
_entity_poly.entity_id
_entity_poly.type
_entity_poly.pdbx_seq_one_letter_code
_entity_poly.pdbx_strand_id
1 'polypeptide(L)'
;RAEPGDDLTSWLMEHPAKLSDEEMVHQVTIMLGAGIEAERNLIANGLLLILSDERYFGGLYSGGLLVEDALNEVLWNSPPIANYATHFPLQDVDLGGVTLPARQPVLISFAAANTDPALSSSRQMLSTRAHLAWGSGPHACPIKDSASLIAVVAIEKLLNQLPDIELAVPADELQWRPGPFHRALSELPARFTAVQTAPAPRPAATPEHATAAGNERAAAPAEATAPQGRGRWWSSFLNWWRV
;
A
#
# COMPACT_ATOMS: atom_id res chain seq x y z
N ARG A 1 17.82 6.89 20.26
CA ARG A 1 18.78 8.01 20.15
C ARG A 1 20.24 7.57 20.17
N ALA A 2 20.69 6.70 21.08
CA ALA A 2 22.10 6.30 21.15
C ALA A 2 22.58 5.50 19.93
N GLU A 3 21.70 4.69 19.34
CA GLU A 3 21.96 3.85 18.17
C GLU A 3 20.83 4.06 17.16
N PRO A 4 20.90 5.09 16.29
CA PRO A 4 19.90 5.29 15.23
C PRO A 4 20.06 4.22 14.14
N GLY A 5 18.93 3.72 13.64
CA GLY A 5 18.83 2.75 12.55
C GLY A 5 18.22 3.35 11.27
N ASP A 6 18.08 2.51 10.24
CA ASP A 6 17.37 2.88 9.01
C ASP A 6 15.87 2.61 9.15
N ASP A 7 15.24 3.39 10.02
CA ASP A 7 13.84 3.20 10.43
C ASP A 7 13.11 4.52 10.67
N LEU A 8 11.78 4.45 10.61
CA LEU A 8 10.88 5.60 10.78
C LEU A 8 11.13 6.38 12.07
N THR A 9 11.39 5.69 13.19
CA THR A 9 11.56 6.37 14.48
C THR A 9 12.90 7.11 14.52
N SER A 10 13.94 6.55 13.91
CA SER A 10 15.23 7.20 13.71
C SER A 10 15.13 8.45 12.84
N TRP A 11 14.38 8.39 11.73
CA TRP A 11 14.14 9.56 10.89
C TRP A 11 13.33 10.67 11.59
N LEU A 12 12.34 10.31 12.40
CA LEU A 12 11.57 11.28 13.20
C LEU A 12 12.44 12.02 14.23
N MET A 13 13.43 11.33 14.83
CA MET A 13 14.38 11.94 15.76
C MET A 13 15.26 13.02 15.11
N GLU A 14 15.54 12.89 13.81
CA GLU A 14 16.36 13.82 13.02
C GLU A 14 15.52 14.90 12.31
N HIS A 15 14.20 14.87 12.46
CA HIS A 15 13.30 15.76 11.74
C HIS A 15 13.55 17.25 12.09
N PRO A 16 13.61 18.17 11.11
CA PRO A 16 13.93 19.58 11.34
C PRO A 16 13.01 20.32 12.32
N ALA A 17 11.78 19.82 12.51
CA ALA A 17 10.83 20.36 13.48
C ALA A 17 11.23 20.12 14.95
N LYS A 18 12.26 19.30 15.22
CA LYS A 18 12.75 18.98 16.56
C LYS A 18 11.63 18.52 17.50
N LEU A 19 10.93 17.48 17.07
CA LEU A 19 9.81 16.91 17.79
C LEU A 19 10.22 16.51 19.21
N SER A 20 9.38 16.85 20.18
CA SER A 20 9.44 16.30 21.54
C SER A 20 9.15 14.79 21.52
N ASP A 21 9.52 14.09 22.59
CA ASP A 21 9.25 12.65 22.70
C ASP A 21 7.74 12.35 22.64
N GLU A 22 6.90 13.23 23.20
CA GLU A 22 5.44 13.14 23.11
C GLU A 22 4.93 13.31 21.68
N GLU A 23 5.40 14.33 20.95
CA GLU A 23 5.03 14.53 19.55
C GLU A 23 5.46 13.36 18.68
N MET A 24 6.66 12.80 18.90
CA MET A 24 7.11 11.60 18.18
C MET A 24 6.19 10.41 18.44
N VAL A 25 5.77 10.17 19.69
CA VAL A 25 4.81 9.10 20.01
C VAL A 25 3.48 9.33 19.28
N HIS A 26 2.97 10.57 19.25
CA HIS A 26 1.77 10.90 18.50
C HIS A 26 1.93 10.67 16.99
N GLN A 27 3.07 11.04 16.40
CA GLN A 27 3.35 10.80 14.98
C GLN A 27 3.43 9.30 14.65
N VAL A 28 4.13 8.51 15.46
CA VAL A 28 4.19 7.05 15.26
C VAL A 28 2.80 6.43 15.40
N THR A 29 2.02 6.87 16.39
CA THR A 29 0.66 6.37 16.63
C THR A 29 -0.26 6.64 15.44
N ILE A 30 -0.27 7.87 14.91
CA ILE A 30 -1.12 8.20 13.75
C ILE A 30 -0.65 7.47 12.48
N MET A 31 0.65 7.30 12.28
CA MET A 31 1.18 6.57 11.12
C MET A 31 0.81 5.08 11.16
N LEU A 32 0.92 4.43 12.32
CA LEU A 32 0.50 3.03 12.48
C LEU A 32 -1.02 2.89 12.32
N GLY A 33 -1.79 3.77 12.97
CA GLY A 33 -3.26 3.74 12.92
C GLY A 33 -3.81 4.00 11.52
N ALA A 34 -3.30 5.02 10.83
CA ALA A 34 -3.77 5.40 9.50
C ALA A 34 -3.24 4.46 8.40
N GLY A 35 -2.04 3.89 8.58
CA GLY A 35 -1.38 3.09 7.54
C GLY A 35 -1.80 1.61 7.52
N ILE A 36 -2.01 0.98 8.69
CA ILE A 36 -2.19 -0.48 8.73
C ILE A 36 -3.61 -0.90 8.31
N GLU A 37 -4.62 -0.33 8.96
CA GLU A 37 -6.01 -0.79 8.76
C GLU A 37 -6.54 -0.40 7.38
N ALA A 38 -6.24 0.83 6.93
CA ALA A 38 -6.66 1.31 5.61
C ALA A 38 -6.05 0.48 4.47
N GLU A 39 -4.76 0.18 4.54
CA GLU A 39 -4.05 -0.59 3.52
C GLU A 39 -4.55 -2.04 3.46
N ARG A 40 -4.71 -2.68 4.62
CA ARG A 40 -5.29 -4.04 4.71
C ARG A 40 -6.67 -4.09 4.05
N ASN A 41 -7.51 -3.11 4.36
CA ASN A 41 -8.88 -3.05 3.83
C ASN A 41 -8.89 -2.74 2.32
N LEU A 42 -7.95 -1.93 1.81
CA LEU A 42 -7.80 -1.70 0.37
C LEU A 42 -7.48 -2.99 -0.37
N ILE A 43 -6.49 -3.74 0.12
CA ILE A 43 -6.10 -5.04 -0.45
C ILE A 43 -7.26 -6.03 -0.39
N ALA A 44 -7.90 -6.18 0.77
CA ALA A 44 -8.98 -7.15 0.96
C ALA A 44 -10.21 -6.82 0.10
N ASN A 45 -10.61 -5.55 0.02
CA ASN A 45 -11.75 -5.13 -0.80
C ASN A 45 -11.43 -5.21 -2.30
N GLY A 46 -10.19 -4.88 -2.70
CA GLY A 46 -9.70 -5.05 -4.07
C GLY A 46 -9.74 -6.51 -4.51
N LEU A 47 -9.22 -7.40 -3.67
CA LEU A 47 -9.26 -8.83 -3.92
C LEU A 47 -10.70 -9.38 -3.96
N LEU A 48 -11.57 -8.94 -3.04
CA LEU A 48 -12.99 -9.30 -3.08
C LEU A 48 -13.62 -8.91 -4.42
N LEU A 49 -13.44 -7.66 -4.88
CA LEU A 49 -13.99 -7.21 -6.16
C LEU A 49 -13.49 -8.08 -7.31
N ILE A 50 -12.18 -8.34 -7.37
CA ILE A 50 -11.58 -9.15 -8.43
C ILE A 50 -12.13 -10.59 -8.43
N LEU A 51 -12.33 -11.20 -7.26
CA LEU A 51 -12.78 -12.59 -7.15
C LEU A 51 -14.32 -12.76 -7.27
N SER A 52 -15.08 -11.67 -7.20
CA SER A 52 -16.56 -11.73 -7.28
C SER A 52 -17.14 -11.13 -8.55
N ASP A 53 -16.32 -10.44 -9.37
CA ASP A 53 -16.78 -9.77 -10.57
C ASP A 53 -16.09 -10.32 -11.83
N GLU A 54 -16.90 -10.86 -12.74
CA GLU A 54 -16.45 -11.48 -13.99
C GLU A 54 -15.68 -10.51 -14.91
N ARG A 55 -15.88 -9.19 -14.77
CA ARG A 55 -15.12 -8.17 -15.53
C ARG A 55 -13.62 -8.21 -15.23
N TYR A 56 -13.27 -8.60 -14.00
CA TYR A 56 -11.89 -8.70 -13.53
C TYR A 56 -11.39 -10.15 -13.57
N PHE A 57 -12.29 -11.12 -13.38
CA PHE A 57 -11.98 -12.56 -13.41
C PHE A 57 -12.05 -13.20 -14.81
N GLY A 58 -12.01 -12.40 -15.89
CA GLY A 58 -12.11 -12.88 -17.27
C GLY A 58 -11.16 -14.07 -17.52
N GLY A 59 -11.74 -15.23 -17.84
CA GLY A 59 -11.01 -16.50 -17.99
C GLY A 59 -9.84 -16.39 -18.97
N LEU A 60 -8.93 -17.39 -18.96
CA LEU A 60 -7.61 -17.46 -19.64
C LEU A 60 -7.46 -16.84 -21.06
N TYR A 61 -8.54 -16.49 -21.76
CA TYR A 61 -8.57 -15.93 -23.10
C TYR A 61 -9.20 -14.53 -23.24
N SER A 62 -9.83 -13.96 -22.20
CA SER A 62 -10.31 -12.57 -22.22
C SER A 62 -9.51 -11.78 -21.20
N GLY A 63 -8.61 -10.91 -21.65
CA GLY A 63 -7.80 -10.07 -20.76
C GLY A 63 -8.71 -9.32 -19.78
N GLY A 64 -8.67 -9.70 -18.50
CA GLY A 64 -9.38 -9.01 -17.42
C GLY A 64 -8.88 -7.57 -17.28
N LEU A 65 -9.71 -6.72 -16.67
CA LEU A 65 -9.32 -5.36 -16.32
C LEU A 65 -8.12 -5.37 -15.35
N LEU A 66 -7.36 -4.27 -15.30
CA LEU A 66 -6.16 -4.19 -14.48
C LEU A 66 -6.51 -4.18 -12.98
N VAL A 67 -5.60 -4.70 -12.15
CA VAL A 67 -5.74 -4.61 -10.68
C VAL A 67 -5.89 -3.16 -10.22
N GLU A 68 -5.20 -2.23 -10.88
CA GLU A 68 -5.33 -0.80 -10.60
C GLU A 68 -6.77 -0.28 -10.85
N ASP A 69 -7.47 -0.78 -11.86
CA ASP A 69 -8.85 -0.40 -12.14
C ASP A 69 -9.78 -0.89 -11.02
N ALA A 70 -9.58 -2.12 -10.55
CA ALA A 70 -10.33 -2.68 -9.41
C ALA A 70 -10.11 -1.85 -8.15
N LEU A 71 -8.87 -1.44 -7.87
CA LEU A 71 -8.56 -0.61 -6.70
C LEU A 71 -9.20 0.78 -6.80
N ASN A 72 -9.19 1.41 -7.97
CA ASN A 72 -9.89 2.68 -8.18
C ASN A 72 -11.41 2.52 -8.00
N GLU A 73 -11.99 1.41 -8.48
CA GLU A 73 -13.41 1.11 -8.29
C GLU A 73 -13.76 0.91 -6.81
N VAL A 74 -12.91 0.23 -6.04
CA VAL A 74 -13.04 0.10 -4.58
C VAL A 74 -12.94 1.45 -3.89
N LEU A 75 -11.92 2.26 -4.22
CA LEU A 75 -11.75 3.58 -3.61
C LEU A 75 -12.96 4.49 -3.91
N TRP A 76 -13.58 4.36 -5.08
CA TRP A 76 -14.79 5.10 -5.39
C TRP A 76 -16.00 4.61 -4.61
N ASN A 77 -16.30 3.31 -4.66
CA ASN A 77 -17.60 2.78 -4.23
C ASN A 77 -17.62 2.25 -2.80
N SER A 78 -16.48 1.86 -2.26
CA SER A 78 -16.34 1.19 -0.96
C SER A 78 -14.97 1.50 -0.35
N PRO A 79 -14.66 2.79 -0.13
CA PRO A 79 -13.35 3.20 0.32
C PRO A 79 -12.99 2.53 1.67
N PRO A 80 -11.73 2.09 1.85
CA PRO A 80 -11.26 1.43 3.08
C PRO A 80 -11.60 2.22 4.35
N ILE A 81 -11.48 3.54 4.25
CA ILE A 81 -11.93 4.52 5.23
C ILE A 81 -13.18 5.20 4.66
N ALA A 82 -14.34 4.88 5.23
CA ALA A 82 -15.63 5.38 4.76
C ALA A 82 -15.99 6.75 5.35
N ASN A 83 -15.72 6.96 6.63
CA ASN A 83 -15.99 8.19 7.38
C ASN A 83 -14.79 8.49 8.26
N TYR A 84 -14.15 9.66 8.16
CA TYR A 84 -12.93 9.92 8.96
C TYR A 84 -12.62 11.39 9.22
N ALA A 85 -12.79 12.25 8.21
CA ALA A 85 -12.37 13.65 8.28
C ALA A 85 -13.30 14.46 9.19
N THR A 86 -13.09 14.28 10.50
CA THR A 86 -13.81 14.93 11.58
C THR A 86 -13.33 16.37 11.69
N HIS A 87 -14.27 17.30 11.60
CA HIS A 87 -14.00 18.73 11.72
C HIS A 87 -14.83 19.32 12.86
N PHE A 88 -14.32 20.39 13.45
CA PHE A 88 -15.01 21.15 14.48
C PHE A 88 -15.12 22.60 13.99
N PRO A 89 -16.31 23.03 13.51
CA PRO A 89 -16.52 24.42 13.10
C PRO A 89 -16.18 25.37 14.25
N LEU A 90 -15.42 26.44 14.00
CA LEU A 90 -15.09 27.41 15.06
C LEU A 90 -16.27 28.34 15.40
N GLN A 91 -17.21 28.44 14.48
CA GLN A 91 -18.45 29.21 14.55
C GLN A 91 -19.54 28.43 13.81
N ASP A 92 -20.79 28.88 13.91
CA ASP A 92 -21.88 28.31 13.12
C ASP A 92 -21.60 28.47 11.62
N VAL A 93 -21.76 27.40 10.85
CA VAL A 93 -21.51 27.37 9.40
C VAL A 93 -22.77 26.92 8.69
N ASP A 94 -23.29 27.72 7.76
CA ASP A 94 -24.31 27.25 6.82
C ASP A 94 -23.66 26.40 5.72
N LEU A 95 -24.09 25.15 5.61
CA LEU A 95 -23.67 24.23 4.57
C LEU A 95 -24.90 23.75 3.81
N GLY A 96 -25.19 24.41 2.68
CA GLY A 96 -26.32 24.03 1.83
C GLY A 96 -27.67 24.14 2.53
N GLY A 97 -27.85 25.15 3.38
CA GLY A 97 -29.08 25.34 4.17
C GLY A 97 -29.15 24.52 5.45
N VAL A 98 -28.11 23.74 5.78
CA VAL A 98 -27.95 23.06 7.07
C VAL A 98 -26.94 23.83 7.91
N THR A 99 -27.36 24.34 9.07
CA THR A 99 -26.45 24.98 10.02
C THR A 99 -25.68 23.93 10.82
N LEU A 100 -24.36 23.91 10.64
CA LEU A 100 -23.41 23.15 11.46
C LEU A 100 -23.05 23.99 12.68
N PRO A 101 -23.38 23.56 13.91
CA PRO A 101 -23.12 24.38 15.09
C PRO A 101 -21.63 24.49 15.41
N ALA A 102 -21.26 25.64 15.98
CA ALA A 102 -19.91 25.85 16.50
C ALA A 102 -19.50 24.75 17.49
N ARG A 103 -18.26 24.29 17.35
CA ARG A 103 -17.57 23.32 18.22
C ARG A 103 -18.23 21.95 18.31
N GLN A 104 -19.21 21.64 17.47
CA GLN A 104 -19.77 20.30 17.35
C GLN A 104 -19.01 19.50 16.28
N PRO A 105 -18.72 18.21 16.52
CA PRO A 105 -18.02 17.40 15.54
C PRO A 105 -18.90 17.17 14.31
N VAL A 106 -18.31 17.40 13.15
CA VAL A 106 -18.88 17.07 11.84
C VAL A 106 -18.01 16.00 11.23
N LEU A 107 -18.56 14.81 11.02
CA LEU A 107 -17.87 13.70 10.40
C LEU A 107 -18.16 13.68 8.91
N ILE A 108 -17.14 13.89 8.09
CA ILE A 108 -17.29 13.84 6.63
C ILE A 108 -17.19 12.38 6.16
N SER A 109 -18.19 11.98 5.38
CA SER A 109 -18.25 10.67 4.73
C SER A 109 -17.63 10.72 3.35
N PHE A 110 -16.49 10.05 3.17
CA PHE A 110 -15.90 9.86 1.84
C PHE A 110 -16.74 8.92 0.99
N ALA A 111 -17.28 7.87 1.60
CA ALA A 111 -18.17 6.94 0.92
C ALA A 111 -19.41 7.67 0.37
N ALA A 112 -20.13 8.41 1.21
CA ALA A 112 -21.33 9.11 0.75
C ALA A 112 -21.03 10.20 -0.27
N ALA A 113 -19.93 10.94 -0.11
CA ALA A 113 -19.53 11.96 -1.07
C ALA A 113 -19.15 11.37 -2.45
N ASN A 114 -18.49 10.22 -2.49
CA ASN A 114 -18.14 9.54 -3.74
C ASN A 114 -19.37 8.95 -4.45
N THR A 115 -20.34 8.44 -3.68
CA THR A 115 -21.54 7.78 -4.21
C THR A 115 -22.76 8.69 -4.24
N ASP A 116 -22.57 10.01 -4.15
CA ASP A 116 -23.65 10.99 -4.20
C ASP A 116 -24.45 10.80 -5.51
N PRO A 117 -25.78 10.56 -5.45
CA PRO A 117 -26.62 10.44 -6.64
C PRO A 117 -26.54 11.64 -7.58
N ALA A 118 -26.23 12.84 -7.07
CA ALA A 118 -26.04 14.05 -7.87
C ALA A 118 -24.82 13.95 -8.81
N LEU A 119 -23.86 13.07 -8.54
CA LEU A 119 -22.71 12.81 -9.39
C LEU A 119 -23.01 11.80 -10.50
N SER A 120 -24.14 11.10 -10.48
CA SER A 120 -24.40 9.96 -11.39
C SER A 120 -24.22 10.30 -12.88
N SER A 121 -24.66 11.49 -13.31
CA SER A 121 -24.54 11.95 -14.70
C SER A 121 -23.13 12.44 -15.06
N SER A 122 -22.42 13.06 -14.12
CA SER A 122 -21.08 13.61 -14.35
C SER A 122 -19.96 12.59 -14.11
N ARG A 123 -20.22 11.52 -13.37
CA ARG A 123 -19.24 10.50 -12.98
C ARG A 123 -18.52 9.89 -14.17
N GLN A 124 -19.20 9.69 -15.30
CA GLN A 124 -18.61 9.16 -16.52
C GLN A 124 -17.58 10.10 -17.17
N MET A 125 -17.63 11.39 -16.85
CA MET A 125 -16.69 12.42 -17.33
C MET A 125 -15.53 12.67 -16.36
N LEU A 126 -15.59 12.11 -15.14
CA LEU A 126 -14.54 12.27 -14.14
C LEU A 126 -13.43 11.25 -14.36
N SER A 127 -12.21 11.62 -13.97
CA SER A 127 -11.11 10.66 -13.88
C SER A 127 -11.48 9.56 -12.88
N THR A 128 -11.04 8.32 -13.16
CA THR A 128 -11.14 7.19 -12.22
C THR A 128 -10.52 7.50 -10.84
N ARG A 129 -9.58 8.44 -10.79
CA ARG A 129 -8.89 8.89 -9.57
C ARG A 129 -9.52 10.12 -8.90
N ALA A 130 -10.67 10.62 -9.39
CA ALA A 130 -11.33 11.82 -8.86
C ALA A 130 -12.15 11.59 -7.57
N HIS A 131 -11.96 10.46 -6.90
CA HIS A 131 -12.66 10.14 -5.64
C HIS A 131 -12.00 10.79 -4.43
N LEU A 132 -12.75 10.90 -3.33
CA LEU A 132 -12.31 11.45 -2.04
C LEU A 132 -11.77 10.39 -1.07
N ALA A 133 -11.56 9.14 -1.49
CA ALA A 133 -11.03 8.08 -0.61
C ALA A 133 -9.68 8.43 0.05
N TRP A 134 -8.88 9.26 -0.62
CA TRP A 134 -7.61 9.76 -0.10
C TRP A 134 -7.71 11.12 0.62
N GLY A 135 -8.92 11.62 0.85
CA GLY A 135 -9.15 12.98 1.34
C GLY A 135 -8.72 14.07 0.35
N SER A 136 -8.90 15.32 0.78
CA SER A 136 -8.56 16.53 0.02
C SER A 136 -8.04 17.63 0.97
N GLY A 137 -7.34 18.61 0.40
CA GLY A 137 -6.80 19.75 1.14
C GLY A 137 -5.53 19.43 1.95
N PRO A 138 -5.23 20.22 3.00
CA PRO A 138 -3.99 20.08 3.80
C PRO A 138 -3.83 18.74 4.52
N HIS A 139 -4.93 18.02 4.73
CA HIS A 139 -4.96 16.69 5.35
C HIS A 139 -5.23 15.57 4.33
N ALA A 140 -5.06 15.83 3.04
CA ALA A 140 -5.07 14.77 2.04
C ALA A 140 -3.98 13.73 2.37
N CYS A 141 -4.29 12.45 2.16
CA CYS A 141 -3.36 11.37 2.39
C CYS A 141 -2.04 11.64 1.65
N PRO A 142 -0.89 11.65 2.35
CA PRO A 142 0.39 11.97 1.72
C PRO A 142 1.01 10.80 0.97
N ILE A 143 0.49 9.57 1.14
CA ILE A 143 1.10 8.33 0.65
C ILE A 143 0.28 7.64 -0.47
N LYS A 144 -0.59 8.37 -1.17
CA LYS A 144 -1.55 7.80 -2.15
C LYS A 144 -0.90 6.88 -3.18
N ASP A 145 0.20 7.32 -3.77
CA ASP A 145 0.91 6.56 -4.81
C ASP A 145 1.60 5.33 -4.23
N SER A 146 2.23 5.45 -3.04
CA SER A 146 2.90 4.32 -2.38
C SER A 146 1.91 3.26 -1.89
N ALA A 147 0.81 3.68 -1.26
CA ALA A 147 -0.27 2.80 -0.84
C ALA A 147 -0.91 2.08 -2.03
N SER A 148 -1.21 2.80 -3.11
CA SER A 148 -1.75 2.18 -4.33
C SER A 148 -0.79 1.15 -4.91
N LEU A 149 0.51 1.46 -4.98
CA LEU A 149 1.53 0.52 -5.46
C LEU A 149 1.62 -0.72 -4.57
N ILE A 150 1.59 -0.57 -3.24
CA ILE A 150 1.61 -1.70 -2.31
C ILE A 150 0.41 -2.60 -2.56
N ALA A 151 -0.80 -2.04 -2.67
CA ALA A 151 -2.01 -2.81 -2.92
C ALA A 151 -1.99 -3.53 -4.27
N VAL A 152 -1.55 -2.87 -5.35
CA VAL A 152 -1.39 -3.48 -6.67
C VAL A 152 -0.42 -4.66 -6.59
N VAL A 153 0.79 -4.43 -6.08
CA VAL A 153 1.82 -5.47 -6.02
C VAL A 153 1.39 -6.63 -5.13
N ALA A 154 0.72 -6.37 -4.01
CA ALA A 154 0.24 -7.41 -3.11
C ALA A 154 -0.78 -8.32 -3.81
N ILE A 155 -1.76 -7.74 -4.50
CA ILE A 155 -2.80 -8.49 -5.22
C ILE A 155 -2.19 -9.23 -6.42
N GLU A 156 -1.41 -8.56 -7.26
CA GLU A 156 -0.76 -9.19 -8.43
C GLU A 156 0.13 -10.35 -8.00
N LYS A 157 0.92 -10.19 -6.95
CA LYS A 157 1.79 -11.25 -6.43
C LYS A 157 1.00 -12.43 -5.86
N LEU A 158 -0.17 -12.18 -5.29
CA LEU A 158 -1.07 -13.23 -4.83
C LEU A 158 -1.65 -14.00 -6.02
N LEU A 159 -2.26 -13.30 -6.99
CA LEU A 159 -2.89 -13.90 -8.17
C LEU A 159 -1.89 -14.64 -9.05
N ASN A 160 -0.66 -14.14 -9.18
CA ASN A 160 0.41 -14.81 -9.92
C ASN A 160 0.88 -16.12 -9.24
N GLN A 161 0.83 -16.19 -7.90
CA GLN A 161 1.23 -17.39 -7.17
C GLN A 161 0.08 -18.39 -7.01
N LEU A 162 -1.16 -17.90 -6.94
CA LEU A 162 -2.38 -18.66 -6.71
C LEU A 162 -3.37 -18.37 -7.86
N PRO A 163 -3.09 -18.83 -9.09
CA PRO A 163 -3.89 -18.48 -10.26
C PRO A 163 -5.31 -19.07 -10.25
N ASP A 164 -5.56 -20.09 -9.41
CA ASP A 164 -6.85 -20.74 -9.22
C ASP A 164 -7.54 -20.33 -7.92
N ILE A 165 -7.11 -19.22 -7.29
CA ILE A 165 -7.75 -18.70 -6.10
C ILE A 165 -9.18 -18.24 -6.39
N GLU A 166 -10.10 -18.66 -5.53
CA GLU A 166 -11.51 -18.30 -5.60
C GLU A 166 -12.11 -18.16 -4.19
N LEU A 167 -13.23 -17.44 -4.07
CA LEU A 167 -13.92 -17.30 -2.79
C LEU A 167 -14.43 -18.66 -2.31
N ALA A 168 -14.15 -18.98 -1.03
CA ALA A 168 -14.61 -20.23 -0.43
C ALA A 168 -16.11 -20.22 -0.10
N VAL A 169 -16.72 -19.03 -0.06
CA VAL A 169 -18.14 -18.77 0.21
C VAL A 169 -18.68 -17.75 -0.80
N PRO A 170 -19.99 -17.69 -1.04
CA PRO A 170 -20.62 -16.60 -1.80
C PRO A 170 -20.27 -15.21 -1.24
N ALA A 171 -20.12 -14.21 -2.12
CA ALA A 171 -19.70 -12.87 -1.72
C ALA A 171 -20.73 -12.15 -0.80
N ASP A 172 -22.01 -12.50 -0.91
CA ASP A 172 -23.10 -11.98 -0.07
C ASP A 172 -23.16 -12.60 1.34
N GLU A 173 -22.44 -13.70 1.58
CA GLU A 173 -22.29 -14.31 2.91
C GLU A 173 -21.15 -13.67 3.73
N LEU A 174 -20.28 -12.86 3.09
CA LEU A 174 -19.14 -12.23 3.74
C LEU A 174 -19.57 -11.20 4.80
N GLN A 175 -18.91 -11.28 5.96
CA GLN A 175 -19.24 -10.44 7.11
C GLN A 175 -18.35 -9.20 7.19
N TRP A 176 -19.00 -8.04 7.28
CA TRP A 176 -18.33 -6.76 7.47
C TRP A 176 -18.21 -6.43 8.94
N ARG A 177 -17.05 -5.90 9.34
CA ARG A 177 -16.85 -5.42 10.71
C ARG A 177 -17.80 -4.25 10.97
N PRO A 178 -18.47 -4.22 12.14
CA PRO A 178 -19.37 -3.12 12.48
C PRO A 178 -18.57 -1.84 12.74
N GLY A 179 -19.19 -0.71 12.44
CA GLY A 179 -18.65 0.61 12.77
C GLY A 179 -18.78 1.60 11.63
N PRO A 180 -18.73 2.91 11.93
CA PRO A 180 -18.93 3.93 10.91
C PRO A 180 -17.65 4.23 10.13
N PHE A 181 -16.46 3.95 10.66
CA PHE A 181 -15.23 4.50 10.09
C PHE A 181 -14.69 3.74 8.88
N HIS A 182 -14.83 2.41 8.85
CA HIS A 182 -14.14 1.55 7.89
C HIS A 182 -15.10 0.66 7.11
N ARG A 183 -14.76 0.43 5.84
CA ARG A 183 -15.35 -0.62 5.03
C ARG A 183 -14.44 -1.85 5.07
N ALA A 184 -14.55 -2.63 6.16
CA ALA A 184 -13.60 -3.68 6.49
C ALA A 184 -14.27 -5.06 6.57
N LEU A 185 -13.73 -6.04 5.85
CA LEU A 185 -14.12 -7.44 6.00
C LEU A 185 -13.62 -7.99 7.34
N SER A 186 -14.42 -8.85 7.97
CA SER A 186 -13.98 -9.63 9.14
C SER A 186 -12.98 -10.70 8.70
N GLU A 187 -13.27 -11.36 7.59
CA GLU A 187 -12.45 -12.36 6.92
C GLU A 187 -12.78 -12.40 5.42
N LEU A 188 -11.86 -12.94 4.63
CA LEU A 188 -12.05 -13.21 3.20
C LEU A 188 -11.68 -14.68 2.95
N PRO A 189 -12.62 -15.63 3.16
CA PRO A 189 -12.37 -17.04 2.96
C PRO A 189 -12.09 -17.35 1.49
N ALA A 190 -10.98 -18.02 1.20
CA ALA A 190 -10.58 -18.39 -0.15
C ALA A 190 -10.06 -19.83 -0.22
N ARG A 191 -10.20 -20.47 -1.38
CA ARG A 191 -9.64 -21.78 -1.70
C ARG A 191 -8.75 -21.67 -2.95
N PHE A 192 -7.70 -22.48 -3.00
CA PHE A 192 -6.72 -22.55 -4.09
C PHE A 192 -5.98 -23.88 -4.01
N THR A 193 -5.35 -24.31 -5.11
CA THR A 193 -4.51 -25.52 -5.10
C THR A 193 -3.27 -25.31 -4.24
N ALA A 194 -3.02 -26.23 -3.32
CA ALA A 194 -1.86 -26.15 -2.43
C ALA A 194 -0.54 -26.09 -3.23
N VAL A 195 0.19 -24.98 -3.08
CA VAL A 195 1.52 -24.82 -3.67
C VAL A 195 2.50 -25.70 -2.91
N GLN A 196 3.02 -26.75 -3.55
CA GLN A 196 4.10 -27.53 -2.95
C GLN A 196 5.36 -26.67 -2.87
N THR A 197 5.71 -26.21 -1.68
CA THR A 197 7.01 -25.59 -1.44
C THR A 197 8.05 -26.69 -1.45
N ALA A 198 8.96 -26.68 -2.43
CA ALA A 198 10.10 -27.59 -2.40
C ALA A 198 10.86 -27.40 -1.07
N PRO A 199 11.34 -28.47 -0.41
CA PRO A 199 12.09 -28.32 0.82
C PRO A 199 13.30 -27.43 0.55
N ALA A 200 13.57 -26.48 1.46
CA ALA A 200 14.78 -25.66 1.37
C ALA A 200 16.00 -26.59 1.19
N PRO A 201 16.93 -26.28 0.26
CA PRO A 201 18.13 -27.07 0.11
C PRO A 201 18.85 -27.11 1.46
N ARG A 202 19.15 -28.33 1.95
CA ARG A 202 19.94 -28.49 3.18
C ARG A 202 21.22 -27.67 3.03
N PRO A 203 21.63 -26.90 4.04
CA PRO A 203 22.91 -26.21 3.98
C PRO A 203 23.99 -27.23 3.64
N ALA A 204 24.72 -26.97 2.56
CA ALA A 204 25.82 -27.81 2.13
C ALA A 204 26.78 -27.94 3.32
N ALA A 205 27.14 -29.18 3.66
CA ALA A 205 28.12 -29.45 4.69
C ALA A 205 29.37 -28.61 4.39
N THR A 206 29.75 -27.76 5.34
CA THR A 206 30.96 -26.96 5.25
C THR A 206 32.13 -27.92 5.06
N PRO A 207 32.96 -27.79 4.02
CA PRO A 207 34.14 -28.64 3.88
C PRO A 207 35.05 -28.38 5.08
N GLU A 208 35.34 -29.44 5.84
CA GLU A 208 36.35 -29.41 6.90
C GLU A 208 37.65 -28.86 6.34
N HIS A 209 38.14 -27.77 6.92
CA HIS A 209 39.45 -27.23 6.61
C HIS A 209 40.52 -28.28 6.97
N ALA A 210 41.08 -28.92 5.94
CA ALA A 210 42.33 -29.65 6.06
C ALA A 210 43.42 -28.67 6.50
N THR A 211 43.95 -28.87 7.70
CA THR A 211 45.10 -28.15 8.24
C THR A 211 46.33 -28.45 7.41
N ALA A 212 46.76 -27.48 6.59
CA ALA A 212 48.03 -27.54 5.89
C ALA A 212 49.16 -27.16 6.87
N ALA A 213 49.95 -28.14 7.26
CA ALA A 213 51.28 -27.94 7.84
C ALA A 213 52.20 -27.30 6.79
N GLY A 214 52.91 -26.27 7.20
CA GLY A 214 53.56 -25.32 6.30
C GLY A 214 54.79 -25.82 5.55
N ASN A 215 55.23 -25.00 4.59
CA ASN A 215 56.62 -24.61 4.48
C ASN A 215 56.78 -23.30 3.69
N GLU A 216 57.71 -22.47 4.14
CA GLU A 216 58.05 -21.15 3.60
C GLU A 216 58.84 -21.24 2.28
N ARG A 217 58.62 -20.29 1.34
CA ARG A 217 59.62 -19.27 0.91
C ARG A 217 59.26 -18.57 -0.42
N ALA A 218 59.21 -17.24 -0.32
CA ALA A 218 59.74 -16.20 -1.21
C ALA A 218 59.40 -16.17 -2.72
N ALA A 219 58.69 -15.11 -3.15
CA ALA A 219 59.20 -14.07 -4.08
C ALA A 219 58.15 -12.93 -4.25
N ALA A 220 58.62 -11.68 -4.29
CA ALA A 220 57.83 -10.46 -4.49
C ALA A 220 57.78 -10.05 -6.00
N PRO A 221 57.13 -8.94 -6.37
CA PRO A 221 55.89 -8.91 -7.13
C PRO A 221 56.10 -8.58 -8.62
N ALA A 222 55.12 -8.92 -9.46
CA ALA A 222 55.02 -8.43 -10.83
C ALA A 222 53.62 -7.89 -11.10
N GLU A 223 53.54 -6.57 -11.29
CA GLU A 223 52.43 -5.89 -11.92
C GLU A 223 52.30 -6.33 -13.39
N ALA A 224 51.09 -6.63 -13.85
CA ALA A 224 50.66 -6.33 -15.22
C ALA A 224 49.14 -6.51 -15.41
N THR A 225 48.53 -5.38 -15.77
CA THR A 225 47.52 -5.21 -16.85
C THR A 225 46.12 -5.83 -16.73
N ALA A 226 45.15 -4.95 -16.56
CA ALA A 226 43.76 -5.15 -16.95
C ALA A 226 43.58 -5.04 -18.48
N PRO A 227 42.65 -5.79 -19.09
CA PRO A 227 41.97 -5.36 -20.30
C PRO A 227 40.63 -4.69 -19.95
N GLN A 228 40.46 -3.51 -20.52
CA GLN A 228 39.18 -2.81 -20.64
C GLN A 228 38.25 -3.59 -21.58
N GLY A 229 36.93 -3.50 -21.35
CA GLY A 229 35.99 -3.53 -22.46
C GLY A 229 34.54 -3.89 -22.14
N ARG A 230 33.73 -2.83 -22.00
CA ARG A 230 32.48 -2.53 -22.74
C ARG A 230 31.21 -2.40 -21.90
N GLY A 231 30.54 -1.26 -22.08
CA GLY A 231 29.07 -1.19 -22.00
C GLY A 231 28.47 -0.07 -21.15
N ARG A 232 28.72 1.20 -21.51
CA ARG A 232 27.94 2.37 -21.08
C ARG A 232 26.49 2.23 -21.57
N TRP A 233 25.50 2.10 -20.67
CA TRP A 233 24.09 2.42 -20.98
C TRP A 233 23.20 2.83 -19.79
N TRP A 234 23.74 3.44 -18.72
CA TRP A 234 22.88 3.92 -17.62
C TRP A 234 23.24 5.31 -17.04
N SER A 235 24.25 5.99 -17.57
CA SER A 235 24.63 7.33 -17.11
C SER A 235 24.06 8.42 -18.03
N SER A 236 22.74 8.64 -17.97
CA SER A 236 22.09 9.85 -18.50
C SER A 236 20.77 10.22 -17.79
N PHE A 237 20.35 9.52 -16.75
CA PHE A 237 19.03 9.75 -16.14
C PHE A 237 19.02 10.72 -14.93
N LEU A 238 20.17 11.29 -14.53
CA LEU A 238 20.31 12.11 -13.31
C LEU A 238 20.60 13.60 -13.53
N ASN A 239 20.24 14.18 -14.68
CA ASN A 239 20.41 15.62 -14.93
C ASN A 239 19.10 16.43 -15.01
N TRP A 240 17.97 15.90 -14.50
CA TRP A 240 16.66 16.57 -14.60
C TRP A 240 16.00 16.96 -13.27
N TRP A 241 16.78 17.21 -12.21
CA TRP A 241 16.28 17.90 -11.01
C TRP A 241 17.31 18.93 -10.52
N ARG A 242 17.32 20.07 -11.21
CA ARG A 242 17.90 21.35 -10.77
C ARG A 242 17.16 22.45 -11.51
N VAL A 243 16.06 22.93 -10.92
CA VAL A 243 15.67 24.32 -10.63
C VAL A 243 14.42 24.24 -9.76
#